data_AF-A0A9P7GKY8-F1
#
_entry.id   AF-A0A9P7GKY8-F1
#
_cell.length_a   1.000
_cell.length_b   1.000
_cell.length_c   1.000
_cell.angle_alpha   90.00
_cell.angle_beta   90.00
_cell.angle_gamma   90.00
#
_symmetry.space_group_name_H-M   'P 1'
#
loop_
_entity.id
_entity.type
_entity.pdbx_description
1 polymer ?
#
loop_
_entity_poly.entity_id
_entity_poly.type
_entity_poly.pdbx_seq_one_letter_code
_entity_poly.pdbx_strand_id
1 'polypeptide(L)'
;DKRRPVSASATPTSPLSSDLGLHSDYEVPSPAPRTLEQLQAEYTLRHVQSQISSLGHLFQTNNPPSDPELQQIARLLHNVNVELSKFNSQDLDQAFQIAVFDPLEHLRNALQGSVSPIRQLNGEILRRIFSECLPSSLINEKRIFWNFLDERESPWTLTRVSRRWREIILTDQRLWSSIDTDYVIRDSQ
;
A
#
# COMPACT_ATOMS: atom_id res chain seq x y z
N ASP A 1 -74.48 8.91 28.99
CA ASP A 1 -75.39 10.07 28.98
C ASP A 1 -74.59 11.31 29.38
N LYS A 2 -74.80 12.41 28.65
CA LYS A 2 -74.47 13.84 28.87
C LYS A 2 -73.10 14.23 29.47
N ARG A 3 -72.19 14.81 28.67
CA ARG A 3 -72.17 16.20 28.12
C ARG A 3 -71.67 17.27 29.11
N ARG A 4 -70.44 17.73 28.85
CA ARG A 4 -69.94 19.13 28.90
C ARG A 4 -71.02 20.17 28.52
N PRO A 5 -70.93 21.46 28.91
CA PRO A 5 -70.21 22.48 28.08
C PRO A 5 -69.74 23.71 28.92
N VAL A 6 -69.21 24.85 28.44
CA VAL A 6 -69.21 25.56 27.15
C VAL A 6 -68.01 26.53 27.11
N SER A 7 -67.53 26.80 25.90
CA SER A 7 -66.59 27.84 25.45
C SER A 7 -67.09 29.30 25.57
N ALA A 8 -66.16 30.25 25.48
CA ALA A 8 -66.14 31.44 24.59
C ALA A 8 -64.99 32.36 25.05
N SER A 9 -64.04 32.80 24.23
CA SER A 9 -64.17 33.94 23.32
C SER A 9 -62.78 34.19 22.67
N ALA A 10 -62.68 34.19 21.33
CA ALA A 10 -62.60 35.34 20.42
C ALA A 10 -61.22 36.04 20.35
N THR A 11 -60.58 35.91 19.18
CA THR A 11 -59.42 36.66 18.65
C THR A 11 -59.74 38.14 18.41
N PRO A 12 -58.77 39.07 18.37
CA PRO A 12 -58.18 39.48 17.07
C PRO A 12 -56.72 40.02 17.08
N THR A 13 -56.02 39.79 15.95
CA THR A 13 -55.12 40.68 15.17
C THR A 13 -53.87 41.36 15.80
N SER A 14 -52.74 41.16 15.10
CA SER A 14 -51.33 41.59 15.32
C SER A 14 -51.08 43.10 15.60
N PRO A 15 -49.88 43.51 16.08
CA PRO A 15 -48.75 43.81 15.16
C PRO A 15 -47.29 43.69 15.70
N LEU A 16 -46.34 43.66 14.75
CA LEU A 16 -44.93 44.14 14.77
C LEU A 16 -43.81 43.48 15.64
N SER A 17 -42.60 43.49 15.04
CA SER A 17 -41.23 43.21 15.53
C SER A 17 -40.85 41.72 15.63
N SER A 18 -39.72 41.23 15.08
CA SER A 18 -38.42 41.88 14.95
C SER A 18 -37.61 41.34 13.76
N ASP A 19 -36.92 42.27 13.09
CA ASP A 19 -35.73 42.03 12.27
C ASP A 19 -34.75 41.07 12.95
N LEU A 20 -34.43 39.97 12.27
CA LEU A 20 -33.22 39.18 12.54
C LEU A 20 -32.32 39.30 11.31
N GLY A 21 -31.65 40.44 11.23
CA GLY A 21 -30.43 40.60 10.44
C GLY A 21 -29.33 39.74 11.06
N LEU A 22 -29.18 38.51 10.57
CA LEU A 22 -27.96 37.72 10.67
C LEU A 22 -27.42 37.55 9.24
N HIS A 23 -26.83 38.63 8.72
CA HIS A 23 -25.74 38.50 7.75
C HIS A 23 -24.57 37.86 8.49
N SER A 24 -24.53 36.54 8.44
CA SER A 24 -23.35 35.78 8.77
C SER A 24 -22.69 35.44 7.45
N ASP A 25 -22.00 36.44 6.89
CA ASP A 25 -21.03 36.27 5.82
C ASP A 25 -19.86 35.45 6.38
N TYR A 26 -20.09 34.15 6.59
CA TYR A 26 -19.01 33.18 6.59
C TYR A 26 -18.58 33.04 5.14
N GLU A 27 -17.81 34.02 4.68
CA GLU A 27 -16.98 33.88 3.51
C GLU A 27 -15.98 32.76 3.84
N VAL A 28 -16.35 31.53 3.47
CA VAL A 28 -15.42 30.40 3.44
C VAL A 28 -14.23 30.92 2.62
N PRO A 29 -13.00 30.99 3.17
CA PRO A 29 -11.86 31.46 2.42
C PRO A 29 -11.78 30.60 1.17
N SER A 30 -12.02 31.23 0.01
CA SER A 30 -11.84 30.57 -1.27
C SER A 30 -10.41 30.05 -1.28
N PRO A 31 -10.18 28.73 -1.49
CA PRO A 31 -8.85 28.18 -1.45
C PRO A 31 -7.96 28.97 -2.41
N ALA A 32 -6.78 29.37 -1.93
CA ALA A 32 -5.85 30.15 -2.71
C ALA A 32 -5.68 29.50 -4.10
N PRO A 33 -5.72 30.29 -5.19
CA PRO A 33 -5.64 29.73 -6.53
C PRO A 33 -4.35 28.91 -6.67
N ARG A 34 -4.50 27.67 -7.14
CA ARG A 34 -3.37 26.75 -7.30
C ARG A 34 -2.33 27.35 -8.23
N THR A 35 -1.06 27.18 -7.87
CA THR A 35 0.05 27.60 -8.73
C THR A 35 0.14 26.71 -9.97
N LEU A 36 0.79 27.20 -11.03
CA LEU A 36 1.03 26.40 -12.23
C LEU A 36 1.78 25.09 -11.91
N GLU A 37 2.72 25.15 -10.98
CA GLU A 37 3.47 23.98 -10.51
C GLU A 37 2.57 22.96 -9.80
N GLN A 38 1.64 23.41 -8.95
CA GLN A 38 0.67 22.53 -8.30
C GLN A 38 -0.25 21.83 -9.31
N LEU A 39 -0.68 22.54 -10.35
CA LEU A 39 -1.48 21.95 -11.43
C LEU A 39 -0.69 20.92 -12.25
N GLN A 40 0.60 21.17 -12.50
CA GLN A 40 1.48 20.22 -13.18
C GLN A 40 1.71 18.95 -12.35
N ALA A 41 1.89 19.09 -11.04
CA ALA A 41 2.03 17.96 -10.12
C ALA A 41 0.78 17.07 -10.12
N GLU A 42 -0.41 17.68 -10.11
CA GLU A 42 -1.68 16.94 -10.20
C GLU A 42 -1.88 16.23 -11.52
N TYR A 43 -1.55 16.90 -12.63
CA TYR A 43 -1.57 16.26 -13.93
C TYR A 43 -0.64 15.05 -13.95
N THR A 44 0.59 15.22 -13.45
CA THR A 44 1.59 14.15 -13.37
C THR A 44 1.09 13.00 -12.52
N LEU A 45 0.49 13.28 -11.35
CA LEU A 45 -0.10 12.27 -10.49
C LEU A 45 -1.14 11.43 -11.23
N ARG A 46 -2.13 12.08 -11.85
CA ARG A 46 -3.19 11.38 -12.60
C ARG A 46 -2.64 10.59 -13.78
N HIS A 47 -1.68 11.18 -14.52
CA HIS A 47 -1.05 10.54 -15.66
C HIS A 47 -0.29 9.28 -15.23
N VAL A 48 0.56 9.39 -14.20
CA VAL A 48 1.35 8.27 -13.69
C VAL A 48 0.44 7.17 -13.11
N GLN A 49 -0.61 7.52 -12.36
CA GLN A 49 -1.59 6.55 -11.85
C GLN A 49 -2.27 5.76 -12.98
N SER A 50 -2.63 6.43 -14.08
CA SER A 50 -3.24 5.76 -15.24
C SER A 50 -2.28 4.73 -15.87
N GLN A 51 -0.99 5.06 -15.95
CA GLN A 51 0.03 4.18 -16.55
C GLN A 51 0.37 3.01 -15.61
N ILE A 52 0.48 3.26 -14.30
CA ILE A 52 0.78 2.25 -13.29
C ILE A 52 -0.27 1.16 -13.21
N SER A 53 -1.51 1.45 -13.60
CA SER A 53 -2.59 0.46 -13.65
C SER A 53 -2.22 -0.74 -14.55
N SER A 54 -1.47 -0.52 -15.64
CA SER A 54 -0.95 -1.59 -16.51
C SER A 54 0.16 -2.43 -15.85
N LEU A 55 0.87 -1.85 -14.88
CA LEU A 55 1.96 -2.48 -14.13
C LEU A 55 1.47 -3.17 -12.84
N GLY A 56 0.15 -3.32 -12.65
CA GLY A 56 -0.47 -3.83 -11.43
C GLY A 56 0.14 -5.14 -10.90
N HIS A 57 0.52 -6.05 -11.81
CA HIS A 57 1.11 -7.35 -11.45
C HIS A 57 2.49 -7.25 -10.77
N LEU A 58 3.24 -6.16 -11.03
CA LEU A 58 4.55 -5.93 -10.43
C LEU A 58 4.47 -5.60 -8.94
N PHE A 59 3.32 -5.11 -8.47
CA PHE A 59 3.07 -4.76 -7.07
C PHE A 59 2.48 -5.92 -6.26
N GLN A 60 2.08 -6.99 -6.95
CA GLN A 60 1.48 -8.18 -6.34
C GLN A 60 2.49 -9.33 -6.20
N THR A 61 3.62 -9.26 -6.90
CA THR A 61 4.62 -10.34 -6.95
C THR A 61 6.04 -9.79 -7.03
N ASN A 62 7.04 -10.56 -6.61
CA ASN A 62 8.46 -10.23 -6.80
C ASN A 62 9.06 -10.72 -8.14
N ASN A 63 8.23 -11.04 -9.14
CA ASN A 63 8.75 -11.38 -10.48
C ASN A 63 9.50 -10.18 -11.08
N PRO A 64 10.62 -10.34 -11.81
CA PRO A 64 11.28 -9.20 -12.43
C PRO A 64 10.38 -8.53 -13.47
N PRO A 65 10.40 -7.18 -13.58
CA PRO A 65 9.83 -6.50 -14.73
C PRO A 65 10.56 -6.91 -16.01
N SER A 66 9.83 -6.90 -17.12
CA SER A 66 10.39 -7.05 -18.46
C SER A 66 11.12 -5.78 -18.91
N ASP A 67 11.99 -5.88 -19.92
CA ASP A 67 12.71 -4.72 -20.49
C ASP A 67 11.80 -3.54 -20.89
N PRO A 68 10.66 -3.73 -21.58
CA PRO A 68 9.77 -2.60 -21.88
C PRO A 68 9.15 -1.99 -20.61
N GLU A 69 8.84 -2.80 -19.61
CA GLU A 69 8.32 -2.32 -18.32
C GLU A 69 9.39 -1.55 -17.55
N LEU A 70 10.65 -1.99 -17.58
CA LEU A 70 11.78 -1.26 -17.03
C LEU A 70 11.91 0.13 -17.67
N GLN A 71 11.80 0.22 -18.99
CA GLN A 71 11.82 1.50 -19.70
C GLN A 71 10.63 2.38 -19.32
N GLN A 72 9.44 1.80 -19.21
CA GLN A 72 8.24 2.53 -18.78
C GLN A 72 8.40 3.05 -17.35
N ILE A 73 8.83 2.21 -16.41
CA ILE A 73 9.07 2.58 -15.01
C ILE A 73 10.13 3.68 -14.91
N ALA A 74 11.22 3.60 -15.68
CA ALA A 74 12.26 4.63 -15.70
C ALA A 74 11.71 6.00 -16.12
N ARG A 75 10.85 6.05 -17.15
CA ARG A 75 10.19 7.29 -17.60
C ARG A 75 9.23 7.82 -16.53
N LEU A 76 8.42 6.96 -15.92
CA LEU A 76 7.49 7.35 -14.86
C LEU A 76 8.23 7.89 -13.63
N LEU A 77 9.30 7.21 -13.20
CA LEU A 77 10.15 7.67 -12.10
C LEU A 77 10.78 9.02 -12.39
N HIS A 78 11.26 9.24 -13.61
CA HIS A 78 11.81 10.52 -14.01
C HIS A 78 10.76 11.64 -13.86
N ASN A 79 9.56 11.45 -14.40
CA ASN A 79 8.48 12.43 -14.31
C ASN A 79 8.09 12.74 -12.84
N VAL A 80 7.95 11.70 -12.01
CA VAL A 80 7.61 11.87 -10.58
C VAL A 80 8.73 12.60 -9.83
N ASN A 81 9.99 12.25 -10.07
CA ASN A 81 11.13 12.88 -9.40
C ASN A 81 11.28 14.37 -9.80
N VAL A 82 11.04 14.69 -11.08
CA VAL A 82 11.03 16.09 -11.54
C VAL A 82 9.98 16.90 -10.79
N GLU A 83 8.74 16.40 -10.67
CA GLU A 83 7.71 17.13 -9.93
C GLU A 83 8.00 17.24 -8.44
N LEU A 84 8.43 16.15 -7.78
CA LEU A 84 8.76 16.18 -6.35
C LEU A 84 9.93 17.13 -6.05
N SER A 85 10.89 17.28 -6.97
CA SER A 85 12.04 18.19 -6.78
C SER A 85 11.67 19.67 -6.76
N LYS A 86 10.49 20.05 -7.25
CA LYS A 86 10.01 21.44 -7.27
C LYS A 86 9.50 21.92 -5.91
N PHE A 87 9.20 20.99 -5.00
CA PHE A 87 8.54 21.32 -3.75
C PHE A 87 9.40 20.91 -2.55
N ASN A 88 9.40 21.75 -1.53
CA ASN A 88 9.90 21.42 -0.20
C ASN A 88 8.70 21.07 0.70
N SER A 89 8.72 19.89 1.34
CA SER A 89 7.57 19.39 2.12
C SER A 89 7.17 20.27 3.30
N GLN A 90 8.04 21.21 3.70
CA GLN A 90 7.80 22.15 4.80
C GLN A 90 7.02 23.40 4.37
N ASP A 91 6.97 23.69 3.07
CA ASP A 91 6.40 24.93 2.51
C ASP A 91 5.03 24.70 1.83
N LEU A 92 4.52 23.46 1.86
CA LEU A 92 3.28 23.08 1.21
C LEU A 92 2.07 23.26 2.12
N ASP A 93 0.97 23.75 1.54
CA ASP A 93 -0.34 23.71 2.19
C ASP A 93 -0.76 22.25 2.46
N GLN A 94 -1.37 22.02 3.62
CA GLN A 94 -1.74 20.68 4.07
C GLN A 94 -2.67 19.96 3.09
N ALA A 95 -3.58 20.68 2.41
CA ALA A 95 -4.48 20.08 1.45
C ALA A 95 -3.72 19.58 0.20
N PHE A 96 -2.74 20.34 -0.28
CA PHE A 96 -1.90 19.92 -1.41
C PHE A 96 -0.95 18.78 -1.03
N GLN A 97 -0.39 18.82 0.19
CA GLN A 97 0.46 17.77 0.73
C GLN A 97 -0.26 16.42 0.68
N ILE A 98 -1.46 16.34 1.28
CA ILE A 98 -2.24 15.11 1.37
C ILE A 98 -2.78 14.67 0.01
N ALA A 99 -3.26 15.60 -0.81
CA ALA A 99 -3.96 15.25 -2.05
C ALA A 99 -3.01 14.92 -3.22
N VAL A 100 -1.78 15.43 -3.20
CA VAL A 100 -0.88 15.39 -4.37
C VAL A 100 0.52 14.91 -4.02
N PHE A 101 1.18 15.58 -3.06
CA PHE A 101 2.58 15.29 -2.75
C PHE A 101 2.76 13.89 -2.16
N ASP A 102 2.00 13.55 -1.10
CA ASP A 102 2.08 12.24 -0.45
C ASP A 102 1.76 11.11 -1.45
N PRO A 103 0.70 11.18 -2.27
CA PRO A 103 0.46 10.20 -3.33
C PRO A 103 1.61 10.07 -4.33
N LEU A 104 2.20 11.18 -4.80
CA LEU A 104 3.35 11.13 -5.71
C LEU A 104 4.55 10.43 -5.07
N GLU A 105 4.80 10.70 -3.79
CA GLU A 105 5.87 10.04 -3.05
C GLU A 105 5.63 8.53 -2.89
N HIS A 106 4.39 8.15 -2.57
CA HIS A 106 4.00 6.74 -2.50
C HIS A 106 4.20 6.03 -3.85
N LEU A 107 3.85 6.69 -4.96
CA LEU A 107 4.08 6.15 -6.31
C LEU A 107 5.57 6.03 -6.63
N ARG A 108 6.38 7.03 -6.27
CA ARG A 108 7.84 6.97 -6.42
C ARG A 108 8.39 5.72 -5.71
N ASN A 109 8.01 5.54 -4.44
CA ASN A 109 8.51 4.42 -3.63
C ASN A 109 8.05 3.07 -4.20
N ALA A 110 6.80 2.97 -4.66
CA ALA A 110 6.28 1.76 -5.29
C ALA A 110 7.02 1.43 -6.60
N LEU A 111 7.26 2.43 -7.46
CA LEU A 111 8.01 2.26 -8.71
C LEU A 111 9.47 1.88 -8.44
N GLN A 112 10.13 2.49 -7.45
CA GLN A 112 11.49 2.13 -7.03
C GLN A 112 11.57 0.70 -6.49
N GLY A 113 10.62 0.30 -5.63
CA GLY A 113 10.50 -1.08 -5.16
C GLY A 113 10.30 -2.05 -6.32
N SER A 114 9.61 -1.60 -7.37
CA SER A 114 9.36 -2.43 -8.55
C SER A 114 10.62 -2.77 -9.35
N VAL A 115 11.66 -1.96 -9.26
CA VAL A 115 12.97 -2.17 -9.90
C VAL A 115 14.05 -2.58 -8.90
N SER A 116 13.67 -3.02 -7.70
CA SER A 116 14.61 -3.39 -6.65
C SER A 116 15.59 -4.48 -7.11
N PRO A 117 16.86 -4.42 -6.67
CA PRO A 117 17.90 -5.37 -7.10
C PRO A 117 17.53 -6.83 -6.84
N ILE A 118 16.81 -7.11 -5.74
CA ILE A 118 16.41 -8.48 -5.36
C ILE A 118 15.53 -9.17 -6.42
N ARG A 119 14.77 -8.41 -7.22
CA ARG A 119 13.96 -8.94 -8.32
C ARG A 119 14.83 -9.34 -9.52
N GLN A 120 16.00 -8.72 -9.67
CA GLN A 120 16.92 -8.88 -10.80
C GLN A 120 18.07 -9.87 -10.55
N LEU A 121 18.32 -10.26 -9.30
CA LEU A 121 19.33 -11.27 -8.95
C LEU A 121 19.16 -12.54 -9.77
N ASN A 122 20.24 -13.17 -10.22
CA ASN A 122 20.17 -14.43 -10.95
C ASN A 122 19.68 -15.59 -10.05
N GLY A 123 19.34 -16.73 -10.65
CA GLY A 123 18.82 -17.88 -9.90
C GLY A 123 19.83 -18.44 -8.89
N GLU A 124 21.12 -18.42 -9.21
CA GLU A 124 22.19 -18.96 -8.35
C GLU A 124 22.36 -18.15 -7.06
N ILE A 125 22.41 -16.83 -7.15
CA ILE A 125 22.50 -15.94 -6.00
C ILE A 125 21.25 -16.09 -5.13
N LEU A 126 20.06 -16.18 -5.74
CA LEU A 126 18.82 -16.43 -5.01
C LEU A 126 18.86 -17.77 -4.26
N ARG A 127 19.34 -18.86 -4.89
CA ARG A 127 19.53 -20.15 -4.21
C ARG A 127 20.44 -20.02 -3.00
N ARG A 128 21.55 -19.29 -3.15
CA ARG A 128 22.48 -19.06 -2.05
C ARG A 128 21.81 -18.28 -0.92
N ILE A 129 21.12 -17.18 -1.23
CA ILE A 129 20.36 -16.41 -0.22
C ILE A 129 19.35 -17.32 0.49
N PHE A 130 18.56 -18.11 -0.25
CA PHE A 130 17.57 -19.01 0.35
C PHE A 130 18.22 -20.05 1.27
N SER A 131 19.40 -20.57 0.92
CA SER A 131 20.13 -21.50 1.79
C SER A 131 20.61 -20.87 3.09
N GLU A 132 20.91 -19.56 3.09
CA GLU A 132 21.27 -18.81 4.32
C GLU A 132 20.01 -18.42 5.11
N CYS A 133 18.84 -18.34 4.46
CA CYS A 133 17.55 -18.19 5.12
C CYS A 133 17.02 -19.51 5.72
N LEU A 134 17.66 -20.64 5.40
CA LEU A 134 17.43 -21.88 6.09
C LEU A 134 18.27 -21.89 7.36
N PRO A 135 17.67 -22.19 8.51
CA PRO A 135 18.44 -22.12 9.74
C PRO A 135 19.43 -23.26 9.80
N SER A 136 20.65 -22.93 10.21
CA SER A 136 21.72 -23.90 10.44
C SER A 136 21.22 -25.02 11.36
N SER A 137 21.52 -26.27 11.02
CA SER A 137 21.16 -27.47 11.80
C SER A 137 21.72 -27.51 13.24
N LEU A 138 22.46 -26.48 13.63
CA LEU A 138 23.08 -26.28 14.93
C LEU A 138 22.92 -24.81 15.34
N ILE A 139 21.88 -24.51 16.11
CA ILE A 139 21.81 -23.26 16.88
C ILE A 139 21.95 -23.67 18.35
N ASN A 140 23.04 -23.25 18.99
CA ASN A 140 23.34 -23.51 20.42
C ASN A 140 23.35 -25.00 20.81
N GLU A 141 24.02 -25.85 20.03
CA GLU A 141 24.20 -27.30 20.30
C GLU A 141 22.90 -28.13 20.39
N LYS A 142 21.74 -27.49 20.24
CA LYS A 142 20.44 -28.15 20.08
C LYS A 142 20.15 -28.28 18.59
N ARG A 143 19.84 -29.50 18.15
CA ARG A 143 19.19 -29.69 16.86
C ARG A 143 17.82 -29.02 16.95
N ILE A 144 17.65 -27.92 16.23
CA ILE A 144 16.33 -27.42 15.92
C ILE A 144 15.86 -28.26 14.75
N PHE A 145 14.83 -29.06 15.00
CA PHE A 145 14.18 -29.84 13.99
C PHE A 145 13.12 -28.98 13.29
N TRP A 146 13.21 -28.93 11.96
CA TRP A 146 12.32 -28.12 11.13
C TRP A 146 11.11 -28.93 10.75
N ASN A 147 9.93 -28.36 10.94
CA ASN A 147 8.74 -28.96 10.40
C ASN A 147 8.55 -28.50 8.95
N PHE A 148 9.25 -29.15 8.03
CA PHE A 148 9.04 -28.95 6.60
C PHE A 148 7.63 -29.39 6.12
N LEU A 149 6.79 -29.94 7.00
CA LEU A 149 5.37 -30.18 6.73
C LEU A 149 4.49 -28.98 7.14
N ASP A 150 5.02 -28.01 7.89
CA ASP A 150 4.34 -26.75 8.15
C ASP A 150 4.60 -25.75 7.03
N GLU A 151 3.57 -25.48 6.24
CA GLU A 151 3.60 -24.48 5.15
C GLU A 151 3.85 -23.04 5.63
N ARG A 152 3.81 -22.80 6.96
CA ARG A 152 4.10 -21.52 7.59
C ARG A 152 5.58 -21.31 7.87
N GLU A 153 6.42 -22.33 7.70
CA GLU A 153 7.86 -22.25 7.92
C GLU A 153 8.66 -22.14 6.61
N SER A 154 9.94 -21.77 6.71
CA SER A 154 10.87 -21.84 5.58
C SER A 154 11.11 -23.32 5.24
N PRO A 155 11.20 -23.70 3.95
CA PRO A 155 11.26 -22.84 2.76
C PRO A 155 9.89 -22.49 2.15
N TRP A 156 8.77 -23.01 2.67
CA TRP A 156 7.44 -22.81 2.09
C TRP A 156 7.03 -21.35 2.01
N THR A 157 7.32 -20.56 3.03
CA THR A 157 7.03 -19.11 3.03
C THR A 157 7.68 -18.38 1.86
N LEU A 158 8.92 -18.74 1.49
CA LEU A 158 9.64 -18.13 0.37
C LEU A 158 9.00 -18.50 -0.99
N THR A 159 8.33 -19.65 -1.10
CA THR A 159 7.61 -20.06 -2.33
C THR A 159 6.37 -19.20 -2.61
N ARG A 160 5.90 -18.41 -1.65
CA ARG A 160 4.71 -17.55 -1.79
C ARG A 160 5.04 -16.17 -2.35
N VAL A 161 6.32 -15.82 -2.44
CA VAL A 161 6.79 -14.47 -2.80
C VAL A 161 6.69 -14.17 -4.31
N SER A 162 7.09 -15.11 -5.16
CA SER A 162 6.96 -14.99 -6.61
C SER A 162 6.98 -16.36 -7.28
N ARG A 163 6.51 -16.44 -8.52
CA ARG A 163 6.60 -17.67 -9.33
C ARG A 163 8.06 -18.09 -9.50
N ARG A 164 8.94 -17.12 -9.77
CA ARG A 164 10.37 -17.34 -9.91
C ARG A 164 11.02 -17.92 -8.66
N TRP A 165 10.71 -17.37 -7.49
CA TRP A 165 11.25 -17.87 -6.21
C TRP A 165 10.78 -19.30 -5.95
N ARG A 166 9.49 -19.57 -6.17
CA ARG A 166 8.92 -20.92 -6.07
C ARG A 166 9.65 -21.93 -6.96
N GLU A 167 9.85 -21.61 -8.24
CA GLU A 167 10.54 -22.49 -9.19
C GLU A 167 11.98 -22.78 -8.72
N ILE A 168 12.71 -21.76 -8.24
CA ILE A 168 14.06 -21.94 -7.72
C ILE A 168 14.07 -22.88 -6.50
N ILE A 169 13.19 -22.64 -5.54
CA ILE A 169 13.13 -23.40 -4.28
C ILE A 169 12.72 -24.84 -4.52
N LEU A 170 11.67 -25.08 -5.32
CA LEU A 170 11.17 -26.43 -5.59
C LEU A 170 12.17 -27.26 -6.41
N THR A 171 13.04 -26.62 -7.19
CA THR A 171 14.08 -27.31 -7.97
C THR A 171 15.39 -27.47 -7.21
N ASP A 172 15.57 -26.81 -6.06
CA ASP A 172 16.78 -26.93 -5.25
C ASP A 172 16.67 -28.05 -4.23
N GLN A 173 17.12 -29.26 -4.58
CA GLN A 173 17.08 -30.40 -3.66
C GLN A 173 17.82 -30.15 -2.33
N ARG A 174 18.83 -29.26 -2.30
CA ARG A 174 19.59 -28.96 -1.09
C ARG A 174 18.76 -28.21 -0.04
N LEU A 175 17.72 -27.49 -0.47
CA LEU A 175 16.80 -26.81 0.44
C LEU A 175 15.83 -27.79 1.13
N TRP A 176 15.72 -29.03 0.63
CA TRP A 176 14.81 -30.06 1.11
C TRP A 176 15.53 -31.30 1.66
N SER A 177 16.86 -31.30 1.70
CA SER A 177 17.65 -32.50 2.05
C SER A 177 17.67 -32.82 3.55
N SER A 178 17.04 -32.00 4.39
CA SER A 178 16.76 -32.32 5.78
C SER A 178 15.26 -32.50 5.88
N ILE A 179 14.78 -33.71 6.16
CA ILE A 179 13.38 -33.94 6.53
C ILE A 179 13.47 -34.57 7.90
N ASP A 180 12.93 -33.89 8.92
CA ASP A 180 12.72 -34.53 10.19
C ASP A 180 11.31 -35.11 10.23
N THR A 181 11.24 -36.38 10.57
CA THR A 181 9.98 -37.07 10.78
C THR A 181 9.81 -37.21 12.28
N ASP A 182 8.99 -36.35 12.87
CA ASP A 182 8.50 -36.51 14.24
C ASP A 182 7.64 -37.79 14.32
N TYR A 183 8.29 -38.95 14.40
CA TYR A 183 7.63 -40.19 14.74
C TYR A 183 7.36 -40.18 16.24
N VAL A 184 6.16 -39.74 16.62
CA VAL A 184 5.62 -40.06 17.94
C VAL A 184 5.31 -41.56 17.93
N ILE A 185 6.22 -42.37 18.47
CA ILE A 185 5.93 -43.76 18.80
C ILE A 185 4.84 -43.72 19.87
N ARG A 186 3.59 -43.93 19.47
CA ARG A 186 2.50 -44.16 20.43
C ARG A 186 2.70 -45.56 20.97
N ASP A 187 3.43 -45.66 22.08
CA ASP A 187 3.45 -46.89 22.85
C ASP A 187 2.01 -47.24 23.23
N SER A 188 1.59 -48.41 22.77
CA SER A 188 0.27 -48.97 23.05
C SER A 188 0.29 -49.51 24.48
N GLN A 189 -0.45 -48.86 25.38
CA GLN A 189 -0.80 -49.37 26.71
C GLN A 189 -2.32 -49.38 26.82
#